data_AF-A0A5K0VEG4-F1
#
_entry.id   AF-A0A5K0VEG4-F1
#
_cell.length_a   1.000
_cell.length_b   1.000
_cell.length_c   1.000
_cell.angle_alpha   90.00
_cell.angle_beta   90.00
_cell.angle_gamma   90.00
#
_symmetry.space_group_name_H-M   'P 1'
#
loop_
_entity.id
_entity.type
_entity.pdbx_description
1 polymer ?
#
loop_
_entity_poly.entity_id
_entity_poly.type
_entity_poly.pdbx_seq_one_letter_code
_entity_poly.pdbx_strand_id
1 'polypeptide(L)' 'GKKCASSGGMRVVVGLAGGEADETSESVAHGKMVTAKGWNSLPNFISDLASVLGITVTF' A
#
# COMPACT_ATOMS: atom_id res chain seq x y z
N GLY A 1 10.17 -9.18 6.66
CA GLY A 1 10.16 -8.02 5.75
C GLY A 1 9.05 -7.07 6.10
N LYS A 2 8.94 -5.94 5.40
CA LYS A 2 7.73 -5.09 5.46
C LYS A 2 6.71 -5.60 4.45
N LYS A 3 5.43 -5.61 4.84
CA LYS A 3 4.32 -5.93 3.94
C LYS A 3 3.99 -4.70 3.09
N CYS A 4 3.79 -4.88 1.79
CA CYS A 4 3.42 -3.80 0.87
C CYS A 4 2.52 -4.28 -0.27
N ALA A 5 1.72 -3.40 -0.83
CA ALA A 5 1.09 -3.61 -2.13
C ALA A 5 2.07 -3.22 -3.24
N SER A 6 2.06 -3.97 -4.33
CA SER A 6 2.95 -3.75 -5.47
C SER A 6 2.27 -4.20 -6.75
N SER A 7 2.60 -3.54 -7.87
CA SER A 7 2.24 -4.04 -9.19
C SER A 7 2.87 -5.42 -9.44
N GLY A 8 2.24 -6.21 -10.31
CA GLY A 8 2.70 -7.57 -10.62
C GLY A 8 4.17 -7.64 -11.04
N GLY A 9 4.62 -6.72 -11.90
CA GLY A 9 6.00 -6.66 -12.37
C GLY A 9 7.03 -6.32 -11.28
N MET A 10 6.63 -5.63 -10.22
CA MET A 10 7.53 -5.21 -9.15
C MET A 10 7.60 -6.20 -7.97
N ARG A 11 6.77 -7.26 -7.99
CA ARG A 11 6.75 -8.31 -6.95
C ARG A 11 8.10 -9.00 -6.75
N VAL A 12 8.79 -9.32 -7.85
CA VAL A 12 10.11 -9.96 -7.81
C VAL A 12 11.12 -9.05 -7.09
N VAL A 13 11.09 -7.75 -7.39
CA VAL A 13 11.97 -6.76 -6.74
C VAL A 13 11.66 -6.65 -5.24
N VAL A 14 10.37 -6.64 -4.86
CA VAL A 14 9.96 -6.64 -3.45
C VAL A 14 10.52 -7.86 -2.70
N GLY A 15 10.41 -9.05 -3.29
CA GLY A 15 10.94 -10.28 -2.70
C GLY A 15 12.46 -10.27 -2.57
N LEU A 16 13.19 -9.84 -3.62
CA LEU A 16 14.65 -9.70 -3.59
C LEU A 16 15.12 -8.68 -2.54
N ALA A 17 14.34 -7.64 -2.27
CA ALA A 17 14.61 -6.67 -1.22
C ALA A 17 14.20 -7.15 0.19
N GLY A 18 13.70 -8.39 0.34
CA GLY A 18 13.26 -8.96 1.62
C GLY A 18 11.90 -8.46 2.12
N GLY A 19 11.10 -7.85 1.24
CA GLY A 19 9.71 -7.45 1.50
C GLY A 19 8.70 -8.56 1.21
N GLU A 20 7.44 -8.32 1.59
CA GLU A 20 6.32 -9.23 1.34
C GLU A 20 5.23 -8.51 0.54
N ALA A 21 5.03 -8.93 -0.71
CA ALA A 21 4.02 -8.33 -1.59
C ALA A 21 2.62 -8.91 -1.28
N ASP A 22 1.69 -8.06 -0.84
CA ASP A 22 0.28 -8.41 -0.71
C ASP A 22 -0.38 -8.48 -2.09
N GLU A 23 -0.86 -9.65 -2.45
CA GLU A 23 -1.52 -9.90 -3.73
C GLU A 23 -3.02 -9.61 -3.72
N THR A 24 -3.60 -9.46 -2.54
CA THR A 24 -5.05 -9.33 -2.33
C THR A 24 -5.45 -7.87 -2.15
N SER A 25 -4.74 -7.14 -1.29
CA SER A 25 -5.09 -5.77 -0.93
C SER A 25 -4.77 -4.77 -2.05
N GLU A 26 -5.67 -3.83 -2.28
CA GLU A 26 -5.47 -2.74 -3.26
C GLU A 26 -4.45 -1.71 -2.76
N SER A 27 -4.45 -1.45 -1.45
CA SER A 27 -3.44 -0.66 -0.76
C SER A 27 -3.05 -1.36 0.55
N VAL A 28 -1.84 -1.11 1.03
CA VAL A 28 -1.32 -1.63 2.30
C VAL A 28 -0.64 -0.49 3.04
N ALA A 29 -1.09 -0.26 4.28
CA ALA A 29 -0.39 0.52 5.28
C ALA A 29 0.41 -0.41 6.23
N HIS A 30 1.73 -0.24 6.27
CA HIS A 30 2.63 -0.92 7.21
C HIS A 30 3.38 0.13 8.04
N GLY A 31 2.87 0.42 9.24
CA GLY A 31 3.34 1.54 10.05
C GLY A 31 3.12 2.86 9.32
N LYS A 32 4.21 3.58 9.02
CA LYS A 32 4.15 4.87 8.27
C LYS A 32 4.26 4.71 6.75
N MET A 33 4.46 3.50 6.24
CA MET A 33 4.60 3.25 4.81
C MET A 33 3.25 2.85 4.23
N VAL A 34 2.79 3.58 3.22
CA VAL A 34 1.57 3.26 2.47
C VAL A 34 1.98 2.95 1.03
N THR A 35 1.43 1.88 0.47
CA THR A 35 1.75 1.37 -0.86
C THR A 35 0.49 0.92 -1.57
N ALA A 36 0.51 0.87 -2.90
CA ALA A 36 -0.66 0.53 -3.71
C ALA A 36 -0.27 -0.34 -4.91
N LYS A 37 -1.20 -1.15 -5.41
CA LYS A 37 -0.97 -2.00 -6.59
C LYS A 37 -0.84 -1.21 -7.89
N GLY A 38 -1.56 -0.11 -8.00
CA GLY A 38 -1.57 0.75 -9.19
C GLY A 38 -2.61 1.85 -9.10
N TRP A 39 -2.87 2.50 -10.23
CA TRP A 39 -3.75 3.68 -10.32
C TRP A 39 -5.22 3.40 -9.92
N ASN A 40 -5.73 2.20 -10.19
CA ASN A 40 -7.08 1.79 -9.77
C ASN A 40 -7.26 1.79 -8.24
N SER A 41 -6.16 1.65 -7.50
CA SER A 41 -6.16 1.56 -6.04
C SER A 41 -6.02 2.92 -5.36
N LEU A 42 -6.02 4.04 -6.12
CA LEU A 42 -5.85 5.40 -5.60
C LEU A 42 -6.85 5.78 -4.49
N PRO A 43 -8.16 5.45 -4.57
CA PRO A 43 -9.08 5.75 -3.47
C PRO A 43 -8.65 5.12 -2.15
N ASN A 44 -8.23 3.85 -2.19
CA ASN A 44 -7.78 3.13 -1.00
C ASN A 44 -6.45 3.68 -0.50
N PHE A 45 -5.53 3.98 -1.41
CA PHE A 45 -4.25 4.60 -1.06
C PHE A 45 -4.42 5.94 -0.34
N ILE A 46 -5.30 6.81 -0.86
CA ILE A 46 -5.58 8.12 -0.25
C ILE A 46 -6.27 7.93 1.11
N SER A 47 -7.20 6.98 1.21
CA SER A 47 -7.87 6.64 2.48
C SER A 47 -6.87 6.16 3.53
N ASP A 48 -5.99 5.23 3.18
CA ASP A 48 -4.96 4.70 4.07
C ASP A 48 -3.94 5.78 4.46
N LEU A 49 -3.53 6.62 3.51
CA LEU A 49 -2.65 7.76 3.77
C LEU A 49 -3.29 8.79 4.70
N ALA A 50 -4.56 9.13 4.48
CA ALA A 50 -5.32 10.03 5.33
C ALA A 50 -5.40 9.48 6.76
N SER A 51 -5.70 8.18 6.91
CA SER A 51 -5.72 7.49 8.20
C SER A 51 -4.37 7.56 8.92
N VAL A 52 -3.26 7.26 8.22
CA VAL A 52 -1.90 7.35 8.78
C VAL A 52 -1.53 8.78 9.20
N LEU A 53 -2.05 9.79 8.51
CA LEU A 53 -1.85 11.22 8.84
C LEU A 53 -2.84 11.75 9.88
N GLY A 54 -3.83 10.96 10.32
CA GLY A 54 -4.89 11.41 11.23
C GLY A 54 -5.87 12.40 10.60
N ILE A 55 -6.03 12.38 9.27
CA ILE A 55 -6.97 13.22 8.54
C ILE A 55 -8.34 12.53 8.51
N THR A 56 -9.39 13.28 8.90
CA THR A 56 -10.77 12.79 8.87
C THR A 56 -11.67 13.72 8.06
N VAL A 57 -12.61 13.16 7.32
CA VAL A 57 -13.66 13.91 6.60
C VAL A 57 -14.96 13.79 7.40
N THR A 58 -15.63 14.92 7.66
CA THR A 58 -16.93 14.99 8.34
C THR A 58 -17.93 15.66 7.40
N PHE A 59 -19.18 15.21 7.42
CA PHE A 59 -20.29 15.72 6.60
C PHE A 59 -21.32 16.43 7.47
#